data_AF-A0A098T7T5-F1
#
_entry.id   AF-A0A098T7T5-F1
#
_cell.length_a   1.000
_cell.length_b   1.000
_cell.length_c   1.000
_cell.angle_alpha   90.00
_cell.angle_beta   90.00
_cell.angle_gamma   90.00
#
_symmetry.space_group_name_H-M   'P 1'
#
loop_
_entity.id
_entity.type
_entity.pdbx_description
1 polymer ?
#
loop_
_entity_poly.entity_id
_entity_poly.type
_entity_poly.pdbx_seq_one_letter_code
_entity_poly.pdbx_strand_id
1 'polypeptide(L)'
;MQNVLAYPVADGVDSMQMTSALPEGNVDQPVVTGIGTDAPSLASAPVAAAPDPRTVDLEDRPVVVEQQPVLLAGAMTRAENPMSTPKWAGGLPAAEKACRQRLKRLGVTFRDIPAIGNGTSCSIPYPIELTKLSGGIQIKPAAKLNCQITEAFAQWVKNELGPAARVRYLSGVRSINQLSSYSCRTMNSKRGAPMSEHAKGNAIDVGKITLDNGRAILVKQPGLFAFRQKSLLNSIRADSCKYFTTVLGPGSDVHHKDHFHFDLRTRKTAYRHCD
;
A
#
# COMPACT_ATOMS: atom_id res chain seq x y z
N MET A 1 44.88 -31.86 46.39
CA MET A 1 45.28 -30.71 45.55
C MET A 1 44.46 -30.83 44.27
N GLN A 2 43.30 -30.15 44.22
CA GLN A 2 43.07 -28.89 43.47
C GLN A 2 43.16 -29.12 41.94
N ASN A 3 42.23 -28.75 41.08
CA ASN A 3 41.01 -27.95 41.22
C ASN A 3 40.14 -28.22 39.98
N VAL A 4 38.84 -28.47 40.18
CA VAL A 4 37.83 -28.54 39.12
C VAL A 4 37.34 -27.10 38.89
N LEU A 5 37.58 -26.52 37.72
CA LEU A 5 36.97 -25.25 37.35
C LEU A 5 35.63 -25.50 36.66
N ALA A 6 34.61 -25.54 37.50
CA ALA A 6 33.23 -25.26 37.12
C ALA A 6 33.11 -23.78 36.71
N TYR A 7 32.48 -23.51 35.58
CA TYR A 7 31.99 -22.19 35.24
C TYR A 7 30.47 -22.12 35.50
N PRO A 8 29.98 -21.03 36.11
CA PRO A 8 28.66 -20.97 36.70
C PRO A 8 27.54 -20.86 35.66
N VAL A 9 26.46 -21.57 35.95
CA VAL A 9 25.13 -21.38 35.38
C VAL A 9 24.62 -20.05 35.95
N ALA A 10 24.60 -19.00 35.13
CA ALA A 10 24.00 -17.73 35.52
C ALA A 10 22.49 -17.77 35.22
N ASP A 11 21.77 -17.27 36.20
CA ASP A 11 20.32 -17.29 36.35
C ASP A 11 19.53 -16.66 35.19
N GLY A 12 18.37 -17.28 34.93
CA GLY A 12 17.11 -16.65 34.53
C GLY A 12 17.18 -15.44 33.59
N VAL A 13 17.15 -15.69 32.28
CA VAL A 13 16.62 -14.69 31.34
C VAL A 13 15.10 -14.79 31.31
N ASP A 14 14.47 -13.83 31.97
CA ASP A 14 13.02 -13.63 31.98
C ASP A 14 12.47 -13.60 30.55
N SER A 15 11.72 -14.64 30.20
CA SER A 15 11.18 -14.89 28.85
C SER A 15 9.94 -14.04 28.55
N MET A 16 9.63 -13.04 29.38
CA MET A 16 8.45 -12.17 29.27
C MET A 16 8.74 -10.71 28.87
N GLN A 17 9.95 -10.37 28.44
CA GLN A 17 10.29 -9.03 27.91
C GLN A 17 11.05 -9.08 26.58
N MET A 18 10.41 -9.64 25.54
CA MET A 18 10.72 -9.31 24.14
C MET A 18 9.43 -8.95 23.39
N THR A 19 8.58 -8.16 24.05
CA THR A 19 7.39 -7.54 23.47
C THR A 19 7.52 -6.02 23.56
N SER A 20 8.18 -5.41 22.59
CA SER A 20 8.06 -3.98 22.25
C SER A 20 8.91 -3.75 20.99
N ALA A 21 8.30 -3.52 19.83
CA ALA A 21 7.81 -2.23 19.40
C ALA A 21 8.67 -1.76 18.22
N LEU A 22 8.25 -2.10 17.01
CA LEU A 22 8.48 -1.22 15.87
C LEU A 22 7.12 -0.86 15.28
N PRO A 23 6.57 0.31 15.66
CA PRO A 23 5.38 0.83 15.02
C PRO A 23 5.73 1.20 13.57
N GLU A 24 4.85 0.85 12.64
CA GLU A 24 4.93 1.35 11.28
C GLU A 24 4.65 2.87 11.26
N GLY A 25 5.67 3.66 11.57
CA GLY A 25 5.85 5.09 11.30
C GLY A 25 4.82 6.06 11.87
N ASN A 26 5.14 6.69 13.00
CA ASN A 26 4.51 7.94 13.49
C ASN A 26 5.09 9.15 12.73
N VAL A 27 4.27 10.14 12.32
CA VAL A 27 4.70 11.22 11.41
C VAL A 27 4.09 12.59 11.70
N ASP A 28 4.62 13.31 12.69
CA ASP A 28 4.58 14.78 12.74
C ASP A 28 5.96 15.33 12.37
N GLN A 29 6.25 15.41 11.06
CA GLN A 29 7.40 16.20 10.54
C GLN A 29 7.15 16.61 9.07
N PRO A 30 7.60 17.81 8.67
CA PRO A 30 7.21 18.49 7.43
C PRO A 30 7.65 17.76 6.15
N VAL A 31 6.93 18.04 5.08
CA VAL A 31 7.03 17.38 3.76
C VAL A 31 8.10 18.07 2.92
N VAL A 32 9.06 17.29 2.41
CA VAL A 32 10.03 17.72 1.38
C VAL A 32 9.56 17.25 0.02
N THR A 33 9.63 18.13 -0.99
CA THR A 33 9.36 17.79 -2.39
C THR A 33 10.63 17.96 -3.24
N GLY A 34 10.72 17.27 -4.39
CA GLY A 34 11.89 17.37 -5.29
C GLY A 34 13.03 16.38 -5.03
N ILE A 35 12.77 15.25 -4.37
CA ILE A 35 13.77 14.18 -4.20
C ILE A 35 13.99 13.51 -5.57
N GLY A 36 15.12 13.80 -6.22
CA GLY A 36 15.48 13.30 -7.57
C GLY A 36 15.78 14.38 -8.62
N THR A 37 15.82 15.65 -8.24
CA THR A 37 16.21 16.78 -9.11
C THR A 37 17.38 17.56 -8.49
N ASP A 38 18.16 18.28 -9.29
CA ASP A 38 19.35 19.04 -8.86
C ASP A 38 19.07 20.24 -7.93
N ALA A 39 17.81 20.45 -7.51
CA ALA A 39 17.41 21.51 -6.59
C ALA A 39 16.22 21.09 -5.70
N PRO A 40 16.45 20.42 -4.55
CA PRO A 40 15.39 20.24 -3.55
C PRO A 40 15.05 21.59 -2.90
N SER A 41 13.75 21.89 -2.73
CA SER A 41 13.27 23.12 -2.11
C SER A 41 12.32 22.84 -0.96
N LEU A 42 12.46 23.61 0.12
CA LEU A 42 11.56 23.61 1.26
C LEU A 42 10.29 24.39 0.89
N ALA A 43 9.11 23.78 1.07
CA ALA A 43 7.85 24.51 1.01
C ALA A 43 7.74 25.36 2.30
N SER A 44 8.11 26.63 2.19
CA SER A 44 8.24 27.58 3.30
C SER A 44 6.97 27.75 4.14
N ALA A 45 7.17 27.91 5.45
CA ALA A 45 6.22 28.44 6.43
C ALA A 45 6.04 29.98 6.25
N PRO A 46 4.99 30.60 6.82
CA PRO A 46 4.57 31.96 6.48
C PRO A 46 5.47 33.02 7.13
N VAL A 47 5.79 34.07 6.37
CA VAL A 47 6.48 35.26 6.88
C VAL A 47 5.45 36.19 7.52
N ALA A 48 5.61 36.42 8.83
CA ALA A 48 4.97 37.53 9.54
C ALA A 48 5.72 38.83 9.25
N ALA A 49 4.99 39.92 9.01
CA ALA A 49 5.54 41.27 9.02
C ALA A 49 4.62 42.19 9.84
N ALA A 50 5.20 42.86 10.83
CA ALA A 50 4.62 43.95 11.59
C ALA A 50 4.90 45.32 10.90
N PRO A 51 4.12 46.39 11.16
CA PRO A 51 4.27 47.70 10.52
C PRO A 51 5.00 48.72 11.40
N ASP A 52 5.53 49.79 10.81
CA ASP A 52 5.97 51.02 11.51
C ASP A 52 5.92 52.26 10.56
N PRO A 53 5.82 53.52 11.05
CA PRO A 53 4.91 54.52 10.51
C PRO A 53 5.63 55.83 10.10
N ARG A 54 4.87 56.82 9.62
CA ARG A 54 5.03 58.30 9.73
C ARG A 54 4.20 58.96 8.61
N THR A 55 3.00 59.48 8.89
CA THR A 55 2.63 60.84 9.35
C THR A 55 2.98 61.98 8.40
N VAL A 56 1.95 62.58 7.76
CA VAL A 56 1.68 64.02 7.80
C VAL A 56 0.19 64.30 7.55
N ASP A 57 -0.38 65.00 8.53
CA ASP A 57 -1.63 65.77 8.69
C ASP A 57 -1.83 66.89 7.61
N LEU A 58 -2.94 67.62 7.39
CA LEU A 58 -4.32 67.85 7.90
C LEU A 58 -4.98 68.73 6.76
N GLU A 59 -6.21 68.54 6.27
CA GLU A 59 -7.52 69.14 6.70
C GLU A 59 -8.24 69.68 5.43
N ASP A 60 -9.47 69.23 5.16
CA ASP A 60 -10.72 70.00 5.34
C ASP A 60 -11.89 69.35 4.56
N ARG A 61 -13.07 69.26 5.17
CA ARG A 61 -14.26 68.52 4.67
C ARG A 61 -15.27 69.48 4.02
N PRO A 62 -16.12 69.00 3.09
CA PRO A 62 -17.43 68.52 3.54
C PRO A 62 -17.81 67.15 2.97
N VAL A 63 -18.49 66.38 3.82
CA VAL A 63 -19.01 65.05 3.55
C VAL A 63 -20.21 65.15 2.62
N VAL A 64 -20.10 64.59 1.41
CA VAL A 64 -21.26 64.22 0.59
C VAL A 64 -21.48 62.72 0.79
N VAL A 65 -22.55 62.39 1.51
CA VAL A 65 -23.03 61.01 1.68
C VAL A 65 -23.68 60.59 0.37
N GLU A 66 -22.91 60.00 -0.54
CA GLU A 66 -23.48 59.31 -1.68
C GLU A 66 -23.91 57.91 -1.23
N GLN A 67 -25.21 57.75 -1.04
CA GLN A 67 -25.84 56.46 -0.76
C GLN A 67 -25.70 55.56 -2.00
N GLN A 68 -24.58 54.84 -2.09
CA GLN A 68 -24.51 53.70 -3.00
C GLN A 68 -25.45 52.62 -2.44
N PRO A 69 -26.37 52.05 -3.25
CA PRO A 69 -27.17 50.94 -2.79
C PRO A 69 -26.20 49.80 -2.45
N VAL A 70 -26.20 49.40 -1.18
CA VAL A 70 -25.75 48.08 -0.75
C VAL A 70 -26.63 47.07 -1.46
N LEU A 71 -26.23 46.69 -2.68
CA LEU A 71 -26.57 45.39 -3.19
C LEU A 71 -25.97 44.42 -2.19
N LEU A 72 -26.85 43.78 -1.42
CA LEU A 72 -26.57 42.53 -0.76
C LEU A 72 -26.08 41.58 -1.87
N ALA A 73 -24.78 41.62 -2.14
CA ALA A 73 -24.09 40.56 -2.85
C ALA A 73 -24.14 39.38 -1.89
N GLY A 74 -25.26 38.68 -1.91
CA GLY A 74 -25.40 37.40 -1.26
C GLY A 74 -24.16 36.60 -1.61
N ALA A 75 -23.51 36.04 -0.59
CA ALA A 75 -22.39 35.14 -0.75
C ALA A 75 -22.86 33.96 -1.61
N MET A 76 -22.80 34.13 -2.93
CA MET A 76 -22.90 33.03 -3.86
C MET A 76 -21.59 32.31 -3.69
N THR A 77 -21.66 31.14 -3.05
CA THR A 77 -20.64 30.13 -3.20
C THR A 77 -20.30 30.08 -4.69
N ARG A 78 -19.01 30.21 -5.03
CA ARG A 78 -18.57 30.02 -6.41
C ARG A 78 -19.10 28.66 -6.83
N ALA A 79 -20.18 28.66 -7.61
CA ALA A 79 -20.83 27.45 -8.05
C ALA A 79 -19.74 26.64 -8.75
N GLU A 80 -19.46 25.46 -8.21
CA GLU A 80 -18.68 24.46 -8.92
C GLU A 80 -19.33 24.33 -10.30
N ASN A 81 -18.51 24.43 -11.34
CA ASN A 81 -18.91 24.56 -12.74
C ASN A 81 -20.12 23.61 -13.01
N PRO A 82 -21.28 24.07 -13.48
CA PRO A 82 -22.49 23.23 -13.60
C PRO A 82 -22.35 22.06 -14.60
N MET A 83 -21.22 21.98 -15.32
CA MET A 83 -20.80 20.83 -16.12
C MET A 83 -19.77 19.90 -15.43
N SER A 84 -19.34 20.18 -14.20
CA SER A 84 -18.53 19.23 -13.44
C SER A 84 -19.43 18.09 -13.02
N THR A 85 -19.28 16.96 -13.70
CA THR A 85 -19.89 15.70 -13.29
C THR A 85 -19.51 15.44 -11.82
N PRO A 86 -20.47 15.17 -10.92
CA PRO A 86 -20.16 14.76 -9.55
C PRO A 86 -19.06 13.69 -9.54
N LYS A 87 -18.17 13.64 -8.53
CA LYS A 87 -17.14 12.57 -8.44
C LYS A 87 -17.73 11.15 -8.57
N TRP A 88 -19.01 10.97 -8.20
CA TRP A 88 -19.76 9.73 -8.35
C TRP A 88 -20.39 9.54 -9.75
N ALA A 89 -20.50 10.59 -10.56
CA ALA A 89 -21.00 10.60 -11.94
C ALA A 89 -19.89 10.78 -13.00
N GLY A 90 -18.65 11.09 -12.59
CA GLY A 90 -17.55 11.54 -13.45
C GLY A 90 -16.65 10.46 -14.03
N GLY A 91 -17.19 9.27 -14.34
CA GLY A 91 -16.45 8.20 -15.01
C GLY A 91 -15.12 7.80 -14.34
N LEU A 92 -14.35 6.98 -15.03
CA LEU A 92 -13.07 6.50 -14.50
C LEU A 92 -11.94 7.53 -14.75
N PRO A 93 -11.10 7.88 -13.73
CA PRO A 93 -9.97 8.79 -13.93
C PRO A 93 -9.00 8.31 -15.01
N ALA A 94 -8.27 9.24 -15.64
CA ALA A 94 -7.30 8.90 -16.69
C ALA A 94 -6.25 7.89 -16.22
N ALA A 95 -5.73 8.03 -15.00
CA ALA A 95 -4.78 7.10 -14.41
C ALA A 95 -5.36 5.68 -14.25
N GLU A 96 -6.61 5.58 -13.82
CA GLU A 96 -7.33 4.32 -13.64
C GLU A 96 -7.65 3.65 -15.00
N LYS A 97 -8.01 4.43 -16.02
CA LYS A 97 -8.16 3.96 -17.40
C LYS A 97 -6.85 3.41 -17.94
N ALA A 98 -5.75 4.15 -17.78
CA ALA A 98 -4.42 3.74 -18.23
C ALA A 98 -3.95 2.46 -17.54
N CYS A 99 -4.18 2.35 -16.22
CA CYS A 99 -3.87 1.13 -15.47
C CYS A 99 -4.65 -0.09 -16.00
N ARG A 100 -5.97 0.04 -16.22
CA ARG A 100 -6.78 -1.03 -16.82
C ARG A 100 -6.33 -1.44 -18.22
N GLN A 101 -5.86 -0.48 -19.03
CA GLN A 101 -5.25 -0.79 -20.32
C GLN A 101 -3.95 -1.59 -20.18
N ARG A 102 -3.10 -1.26 -19.18
CA ARG A 102 -1.91 -2.06 -18.87
C ARG A 102 -2.26 -3.46 -18.39
N LEU A 103 -3.27 -3.61 -17.52
CA LEU A 103 -3.78 -4.93 -17.10
C LEU A 103 -4.25 -5.78 -18.28
N LYS A 104 -5.03 -5.20 -19.21
CA LYS A 104 -5.46 -5.88 -20.44
C LYS A 104 -4.28 -6.34 -21.29
N ARG A 105 -3.27 -5.47 -21.49
CA ARG A 105 -2.03 -5.83 -22.20
C ARG A 105 -1.21 -6.92 -21.49
N LEU A 106 -1.29 -6.99 -20.17
CA LEU A 106 -0.69 -8.06 -19.38
C LEU A 106 -1.48 -9.37 -19.43
N GLY A 107 -2.63 -9.43 -20.12
CA GLY A 107 -3.46 -10.63 -20.20
C GLY A 107 -4.25 -10.91 -18.91
N VAL A 108 -4.49 -9.88 -18.09
CA VAL A 108 -5.26 -10.00 -16.85
C VAL A 108 -6.76 -9.98 -17.16
N THR A 109 -7.51 -10.89 -16.54
CA THR A 109 -8.98 -10.90 -16.55
C THR A 109 -9.51 -10.35 -15.23
N PHE A 110 -10.23 -9.23 -15.30
CA PHE A 110 -10.82 -8.56 -14.15
C PHE A 110 -12.18 -7.98 -14.53
N ARG A 111 -12.97 -7.61 -13.51
CA ARG A 111 -14.21 -6.84 -13.66
C ARG A 111 -14.13 -5.59 -12.81
N ASP A 112 -14.72 -4.51 -13.30
CA ASP A 112 -15.01 -3.35 -12.46
C ASP A 112 -16.18 -3.68 -11.54
N ILE A 113 -16.06 -3.29 -10.27
CA ILE A 113 -17.13 -3.45 -9.27
C ILE A 113 -17.44 -2.10 -8.63
N PRO A 114 -18.61 -1.92 -7.99
CA PRO A 114 -18.93 -0.67 -7.29
C PRO A 114 -17.88 -0.33 -6.23
N ALA A 115 -17.69 0.97 -5.98
CA ALA A 115 -16.81 1.46 -4.93
C ALA A 115 -17.12 0.74 -3.59
N ILE A 116 -16.06 0.38 -2.88
CA ILE A 116 -16.17 -0.28 -1.58
C ILE A 116 -15.94 0.76 -0.49
N GLY A 117 -16.84 0.81 0.48
CA GLY A 117 -16.77 1.73 1.62
C GLY A 117 -17.07 3.19 1.24
N ASN A 118 -17.34 4.00 2.26
CA ASN A 118 -17.66 5.43 2.13
C ASN A 118 -16.80 6.32 3.06
N GLY A 119 -15.82 5.74 3.74
CA GLY A 119 -14.94 6.43 4.69
C GLY A 119 -13.47 6.37 4.30
N THR A 120 -12.67 7.22 4.94
CA THR A 120 -11.23 7.36 4.65
C THR A 120 -10.39 6.16 5.12
N SER A 121 -10.85 5.46 6.16
CA SER A 121 -10.09 4.35 6.77
C SER A 121 -10.23 3.03 6.03
N CYS A 122 -11.41 2.78 5.44
CA CYS A 122 -11.74 1.56 4.73
C CYS A 122 -12.50 1.89 3.45
N SER A 123 -11.78 1.99 2.33
CA SER A 123 -12.40 2.18 1.04
C SER A 123 -11.51 1.79 -0.12
N ILE A 124 -12.14 1.40 -1.22
CA ILE A 124 -11.52 1.30 -2.53
C ILE A 124 -12.40 2.12 -3.48
N PRO A 125 -11.93 3.29 -3.97
CA PRO A 125 -12.73 4.15 -4.84
C PRO A 125 -13.05 3.52 -6.20
N TYR A 126 -12.07 2.83 -6.80
CA TYR A 126 -12.18 2.22 -8.13
C TYR A 126 -11.75 0.75 -8.13
N PRO A 127 -12.44 -0.11 -7.36
CA PRO A 127 -12.03 -1.49 -7.17
C PRO A 127 -12.16 -2.29 -8.46
N ILE A 128 -11.24 -3.24 -8.59
CA ILE A 128 -11.36 -4.32 -9.56
C ILE A 128 -11.45 -5.65 -8.84
N GLU A 129 -12.23 -6.56 -9.43
CA GLU A 129 -12.28 -7.96 -9.04
C GLU A 129 -11.40 -8.76 -9.99
N LEU A 130 -10.23 -9.19 -9.50
CA LEU A 130 -9.24 -9.98 -10.23
C LEU A 130 -9.62 -11.47 -10.22
N THR A 131 -9.76 -12.07 -11.40
CA THR A 131 -10.14 -13.48 -11.54
C THR A 131 -9.06 -14.34 -12.21
N LYS A 132 -8.33 -13.80 -13.18
CA LYS A 132 -7.22 -14.50 -13.85
C LYS A 132 -6.08 -13.55 -14.18
N LEU A 133 -4.87 -14.09 -14.21
CA LEU A 133 -3.66 -13.43 -14.70
C LEU A 133 -3.27 -13.98 -16.09
N SER A 134 -2.17 -13.45 -16.63
CA SER A 134 -1.58 -13.90 -17.91
C SER A 134 -1.49 -15.42 -17.99
N GLY A 135 -1.82 -15.99 -19.16
CA GLY A 135 -1.77 -17.44 -19.37
C GLY A 135 -2.89 -18.23 -18.70
N GLY A 136 -3.95 -17.55 -18.22
CA GLY A 136 -5.11 -18.22 -17.64
C GLY A 136 -4.95 -18.67 -16.19
N ILE A 137 -3.87 -18.22 -15.51
CA ILE A 137 -3.63 -18.48 -14.08
C ILE A 137 -4.81 -17.96 -13.26
N GLN A 138 -5.53 -18.84 -12.58
CA GLN A 138 -6.73 -18.48 -11.81
C GLN A 138 -6.36 -17.88 -10.45
N ILE A 139 -7.08 -16.84 -10.02
CA ILE A 139 -7.03 -16.30 -8.65
C ILE A 139 -8.22 -16.84 -7.86
N LYS A 140 -7.95 -17.49 -6.71
CA LYS A 140 -8.96 -18.21 -5.94
C LYS A 140 -8.94 -17.84 -4.44
N PRO A 141 -10.04 -17.35 -3.87
CA PRO A 141 -11.19 -16.74 -4.55
C PRO A 141 -10.76 -15.51 -5.37
N ALA A 142 -11.67 -14.95 -6.16
CA ALA A 142 -11.41 -13.70 -6.87
C ALA A 142 -11.06 -12.59 -5.86
N ALA A 143 -10.04 -11.78 -6.18
CA ALA A 143 -9.48 -10.80 -5.26
C ALA A 143 -10.05 -9.41 -5.54
N LYS A 144 -10.47 -8.69 -4.49
CA LYS A 144 -10.94 -7.30 -4.59
C LYS A 144 -9.80 -6.35 -4.24
N LEU A 145 -9.30 -5.62 -5.24
CA LEU A 145 -8.07 -4.84 -5.14
C LEU A 145 -8.22 -3.48 -5.82
N ASN A 146 -7.31 -2.56 -5.54
CA ASN A 146 -7.09 -1.41 -6.41
C ASN A 146 -6.27 -1.82 -7.65
N CYS A 147 -6.23 -0.95 -8.65
CA CYS A 147 -5.61 -1.28 -9.94
C CYS A 147 -4.08 -1.40 -9.84
N GLN A 148 -3.45 -0.58 -9.02
CA GLN A 148 -2.01 -0.42 -8.89
C GLN A 148 -1.36 -1.68 -8.29
N ILE A 149 -1.89 -2.19 -7.17
CA ILE A 149 -1.40 -3.47 -6.60
C ILE A 149 -1.67 -4.64 -7.55
N THR A 150 -2.79 -4.60 -8.28
CA THR A 150 -3.11 -5.65 -9.25
C THR A 150 -2.14 -5.67 -10.42
N GLU A 151 -1.72 -4.49 -10.88
CA GLU A 151 -0.70 -4.38 -11.92
C GLU A 151 0.65 -4.89 -11.44
N ALA A 152 1.10 -4.48 -10.26
CA ALA A 152 2.34 -4.97 -9.65
C ALA A 152 2.31 -6.50 -9.50
N PHE A 153 1.20 -7.04 -8.99
CA PHE A 153 1.01 -8.48 -8.83
C PHE A 153 1.00 -9.22 -10.17
N ALA A 154 0.34 -8.69 -11.20
CA ALA A 154 0.34 -9.29 -12.53
C ALA A 154 1.73 -9.30 -13.18
N GLN A 155 2.50 -8.23 -13.02
CA GLN A 155 3.87 -8.17 -13.52
C GLN A 155 4.76 -9.18 -12.79
N TRP A 156 4.71 -9.21 -11.45
CA TRP A 156 5.46 -10.17 -10.64
C TRP A 156 5.15 -11.62 -11.02
N VAL A 157 3.86 -11.98 -11.16
CA VAL A 157 3.48 -13.35 -11.55
C VAL A 157 4.00 -13.71 -12.93
N LYS A 158 3.90 -12.78 -13.89
CA LYS A 158 4.33 -13.00 -15.27
C LYS A 158 5.84 -13.14 -15.40
N ASN A 159 6.60 -12.30 -14.70
CA ASN A 159 8.04 -12.16 -14.89
C ASN A 159 8.88 -12.99 -13.92
N GLU A 160 8.36 -13.29 -12.73
CA GLU A 160 9.12 -13.98 -11.67
C GLU A 160 8.50 -15.34 -11.32
N LEU A 161 7.27 -15.37 -10.81
CA LEU A 161 6.66 -16.59 -10.29
C LEU A 161 6.50 -17.67 -11.38
N GLY A 162 5.94 -17.29 -12.53
CA GLY A 162 5.72 -18.21 -13.64
C GLY A 162 7.03 -18.85 -14.14
N PRO A 163 8.05 -18.06 -14.50
CA PRO A 163 9.37 -18.58 -14.85
C PRO A 163 10.01 -19.43 -13.76
N ALA A 164 9.98 -19.00 -12.49
CA ALA A 164 10.53 -19.76 -11.38
C ALA A 164 9.86 -21.13 -11.21
N ALA A 165 8.54 -21.21 -11.38
CA ALA A 165 7.80 -22.46 -11.36
C ALA A 165 8.23 -23.39 -12.50
N ARG A 166 8.35 -22.87 -13.73
CA ARG A 166 8.80 -23.65 -14.90
C ARG A 166 10.20 -24.22 -14.70
N VAL A 167 11.16 -23.40 -14.25
CA VAL A 167 12.54 -23.84 -14.03
C VAL A 167 12.63 -24.91 -12.95
N ARG A 168 11.90 -24.76 -11.84
CA ARG A 168 12.04 -25.64 -10.66
C ARG A 168 11.19 -26.90 -10.70
N TYR A 169 10.05 -26.84 -11.38
CA TYR A 169 9.05 -27.90 -11.37
C TYR A 169 8.69 -28.42 -12.77
N LEU A 170 9.30 -27.87 -13.82
CA LEU A 170 9.00 -28.21 -15.22
C LEU A 170 7.49 -28.10 -15.52
N SER A 171 6.82 -27.16 -14.86
CA SER A 171 5.38 -26.97 -14.93
C SER A 171 5.03 -25.49 -14.75
N GLY A 172 3.97 -25.03 -15.42
CA GLY A 172 3.42 -23.70 -15.24
C GLY A 172 2.58 -23.60 -13.97
N VAL A 173 2.14 -22.38 -13.69
CA VAL A 173 1.20 -22.11 -12.60
C VAL A 173 -0.22 -22.25 -13.15
N ARG A 174 -1.07 -23.02 -12.48
CA ARG A 174 -2.49 -23.18 -12.81
C ARG A 174 -3.36 -22.19 -12.04
N SER A 175 -3.10 -22.04 -10.75
CA SER A 175 -3.86 -21.14 -9.89
C SER A 175 -3.07 -20.66 -8.68
N ILE A 176 -3.40 -19.46 -8.22
CA ILE A 176 -2.94 -18.88 -6.98
C ILE A 176 -4.13 -18.77 -6.04
N ASN A 177 -3.99 -19.34 -4.85
CA ASN A 177 -4.98 -19.29 -3.79
C ASN A 177 -4.63 -18.15 -2.82
N GLN A 178 -5.41 -17.08 -2.87
CA GLN A 178 -5.29 -15.96 -1.94
C GLN A 178 -5.99 -16.29 -0.62
N LEU A 179 -5.48 -15.77 0.49
CA LEU A 179 -6.13 -15.85 1.81
C LEU A 179 -6.91 -14.57 2.13
N SER A 180 -6.43 -13.42 1.67
CA SER A 180 -7.06 -12.12 1.89
C SER A 180 -6.75 -11.16 0.74
N SER A 181 -7.71 -10.28 0.44
CA SER A 181 -7.58 -9.16 -0.48
C SER A 181 -8.14 -7.90 0.17
N TYR A 182 -9.39 -7.52 -0.06
CA TYR A 182 -10.00 -6.45 0.74
C TYR A 182 -10.42 -6.95 2.12
N SER A 183 -9.95 -6.27 3.17
CA SER A 183 -10.37 -6.52 4.56
C SER A 183 -10.22 -5.25 5.40
N CYS A 184 -11.34 -4.72 5.91
CA CYS A 184 -11.37 -3.52 6.73
C CYS A 184 -10.92 -3.83 8.16
N ARG A 185 -9.62 -3.67 8.43
CA ARG A 185 -9.02 -3.88 9.76
C ARG A 185 -7.73 -3.09 9.93
N THR A 186 -7.32 -2.87 11.17
CA THR A 186 -5.98 -2.38 11.51
C THR A 186 -4.93 -3.46 11.24
N MET A 187 -3.66 -3.05 11.14
CA MET A 187 -2.54 -3.98 11.01
C MET A 187 -2.53 -5.01 12.14
N ASN A 188 -2.35 -6.28 11.76
CA ASN A 188 -2.38 -7.44 12.65
C ASN A 188 -3.63 -7.52 13.54
N SER A 189 -4.73 -6.85 13.14
CA SER A 189 -5.95 -6.68 13.94
C SER A 189 -5.70 -6.09 15.33
N LYS A 190 -4.62 -5.32 15.52
CA LYS A 190 -4.25 -4.72 16.81
C LYS A 190 -4.97 -3.40 17.02
N ARG A 191 -5.57 -3.23 18.20
CA ARG A 191 -6.23 -1.97 18.59
C ARG A 191 -5.19 -0.84 18.65
N GLY A 192 -5.52 0.31 18.05
CA GLY A 192 -4.62 1.48 18.01
C GLY A 192 -3.50 1.39 16.97
N ALA A 193 -3.35 0.27 16.25
CA ALA A 193 -2.42 0.18 15.13
C ALA A 193 -2.96 0.95 13.90
N PRO A 194 -2.08 1.38 12.98
CA PRO A 194 -2.50 1.97 11.71
C PRO A 194 -3.40 1.03 10.89
N MET A 195 -4.16 1.60 9.96
CA MET A 195 -5.01 0.82 9.06
C MET A 195 -4.18 -0.05 8.12
N SER A 196 -4.60 -1.31 7.96
CA SER A 196 -3.96 -2.24 7.03
C SER A 196 -4.11 -1.75 5.58
N GLU A 197 -3.14 -2.04 4.72
CA GLU A 197 -3.27 -1.81 3.28
C GLU A 197 -4.38 -2.68 2.64
N HIS A 198 -4.78 -3.79 3.28
CA HIS A 198 -5.99 -4.53 2.91
C HIS A 198 -7.26 -3.69 3.02
N ALA A 199 -7.32 -2.72 3.94
CA ALA A 199 -8.48 -1.82 4.10
C ALA A 199 -8.62 -0.86 2.92
N LYS A 200 -7.58 -0.71 2.09
CA LYS A 200 -7.54 0.11 0.88
C LYS A 200 -7.50 -0.73 -0.40
N GLY A 201 -7.65 -2.06 -0.28
CA GLY A 201 -7.46 -2.99 -1.40
C GLY A 201 -6.06 -2.93 -1.99
N ASN A 202 -5.07 -2.48 -1.22
CA ASN A 202 -3.69 -2.25 -1.65
C ASN A 202 -2.75 -3.37 -1.21
N ALA A 203 -3.32 -4.51 -0.80
CA ALA A 203 -2.57 -5.68 -0.36
C ALA A 203 -3.25 -6.99 -0.76
N ILE A 204 -2.46 -8.06 -0.91
CA ILE A 204 -2.93 -9.41 -1.19
C ILE A 204 -2.10 -10.44 -0.40
N ASP A 205 -2.79 -11.40 0.20
CA ASP A 205 -2.17 -12.53 0.91
C ASP A 205 -2.26 -13.79 0.06
N VAL A 206 -1.13 -14.48 -0.19
CA VAL A 206 -1.05 -15.71 -0.98
C VAL A 206 -0.64 -16.88 -0.11
N GLY A 207 -1.50 -17.89 0.01
CA GLY A 207 -1.25 -19.07 0.86
C GLY A 207 -0.86 -20.34 0.10
N LYS A 208 -1.25 -20.46 -1.18
CA LYS A 208 -0.97 -21.66 -1.98
C LYS A 208 -0.86 -21.35 -3.47
N ILE A 209 0.08 -22.02 -4.13
CA ILE A 209 0.23 -22.03 -5.59
C ILE A 209 -0.02 -23.46 -6.07
N THR A 210 -0.90 -23.62 -7.06
CA THR A 210 -1.15 -24.92 -7.70
C THR A 210 -0.57 -24.88 -9.11
N LEU A 211 0.24 -25.88 -9.45
CA LEU A 211 0.87 -26.02 -10.77
C LEU A 211 -0.04 -26.76 -11.75
N ASP A 212 0.28 -26.68 -13.04
CA ASP A 212 -0.49 -27.36 -14.10
C ASP A 212 -0.47 -28.88 -13.95
N ASN A 213 0.62 -29.44 -13.42
CA ASN A 213 0.74 -30.87 -13.10
C ASN A 213 -0.02 -31.29 -11.83
N GLY A 214 -0.82 -30.41 -11.23
CA GLY A 214 -1.62 -30.69 -10.03
C GLY A 214 -0.87 -30.55 -8.70
N ARG A 215 0.44 -30.31 -8.71
CA ARG A 215 1.22 -30.10 -7.49
C ARG A 215 0.76 -28.84 -6.77
N ALA A 216 0.41 -28.98 -5.50
CA ALA A 216 0.18 -27.87 -4.59
C ALA A 216 1.48 -27.49 -3.87
N ILE A 217 1.81 -26.21 -3.89
CA ILE A 217 2.91 -25.59 -3.15
C ILE A 217 2.28 -24.69 -2.09
N LEU A 218 2.35 -25.13 -0.83
CA LEU A 218 1.90 -24.34 0.31
C LEU A 218 2.97 -23.31 0.65
N VAL A 219 2.57 -22.10 1.03
CA VAL A 219 3.53 -21.08 1.46
C VAL A 219 4.05 -21.37 2.87
N LYS A 220 3.24 -21.99 3.74
CA LYS A 220 3.67 -22.47 5.06
C LYS A 220 5.05 -23.13 5.05
N GLN A 221 5.81 -22.89 6.13
CA GLN A 221 7.18 -23.34 6.31
C GLN A 221 7.39 -24.78 5.78
N PRO A 222 8.25 -24.96 4.76
CA PRO A 222 8.54 -26.26 4.19
C PRO A 222 9.24 -27.16 5.22
N GLY A 223 8.91 -28.45 5.20
CA GLY A 223 9.61 -29.44 6.03
C GLY A 223 11.10 -29.54 5.68
N LEU A 224 11.88 -30.17 6.56
CA LEU A 224 13.35 -30.22 6.51
C LEU A 224 13.91 -30.66 5.14
N PHE A 225 13.22 -31.56 4.46
CA PHE A 225 13.64 -32.14 3.18
C PHE A 225 12.96 -31.51 1.93
N ALA A 226 12.18 -30.45 2.10
CA ALA A 226 11.45 -29.78 1.01
C ALA A 226 12.32 -28.71 0.30
N PHE A 227 13.52 -29.09 -0.12
CA PHE A 227 14.54 -28.18 -0.67
C PHE A 227 14.05 -27.37 -1.88
N ARG A 228 13.32 -27.99 -2.82
CA ARG A 228 12.75 -27.28 -3.99
C ARG A 228 11.74 -26.22 -3.60
N GLN A 229 10.88 -26.52 -2.62
CA GLN A 229 9.88 -25.57 -2.10
C GLN A 229 10.58 -24.44 -1.37
N LYS A 230 11.53 -24.73 -0.48
CA LYS A 230 12.33 -23.71 0.23
C LYS A 230 13.03 -22.78 -0.76
N SER A 231 13.63 -23.33 -1.80
CA SER A 231 14.28 -22.55 -2.86
C SER A 231 13.30 -21.68 -3.64
N LEU A 232 12.12 -22.19 -3.99
CA LEU A 232 11.08 -21.38 -4.64
C LEU A 232 10.58 -20.25 -3.72
N LEU A 233 10.27 -20.54 -2.46
CA LEU A 233 9.78 -19.53 -1.51
C LEU A 233 10.82 -18.43 -1.27
N ASN A 234 12.11 -18.79 -1.21
CA ASN A 234 13.20 -17.82 -1.14
C ASN A 234 13.29 -16.94 -2.39
N SER A 235 13.15 -17.53 -3.59
CA SER A 235 13.10 -16.75 -4.85
C SER A 235 11.89 -15.82 -4.86
N ILE A 236 10.70 -16.31 -4.50
CA ILE A 236 9.48 -15.50 -4.41
C ILE A 236 9.75 -14.27 -3.53
N ARG A 237 10.28 -14.47 -2.33
CA ARG A 237 10.56 -13.39 -1.40
C ARG A 237 11.54 -12.36 -1.98
N ALA A 238 12.67 -12.82 -2.51
CA ALA A 238 13.70 -11.94 -3.07
C ALA A 238 13.20 -11.15 -4.30
N ASP A 239 12.49 -11.81 -5.22
CA ASP A 239 12.05 -11.19 -6.47
C ASP A 239 10.83 -10.28 -6.28
N SER A 240 9.97 -10.58 -5.29
CA SER A 240 8.79 -9.76 -4.98
C SER A 240 9.17 -8.33 -4.57
N CYS A 241 10.32 -8.16 -3.92
CA CYS A 241 10.81 -6.86 -3.47
C CYS A 241 11.09 -5.86 -4.60
N LYS A 242 11.16 -6.32 -5.85
CA LYS A 242 11.26 -5.45 -7.04
C LYS A 242 9.93 -4.75 -7.34
N TYR A 243 8.80 -5.35 -6.98
CA TYR A 243 7.46 -4.93 -7.36
C TYR A 243 6.66 -4.32 -6.19
N PHE A 244 6.93 -4.75 -4.96
CA PHE A 244 6.18 -4.35 -3.77
C PHE A 244 7.05 -3.53 -2.81
N THR A 245 6.41 -2.67 -2.02
CA THR A 245 7.08 -1.93 -0.95
C THR A 245 7.08 -2.71 0.36
N THR A 246 6.22 -3.71 0.49
CA THR A 246 6.21 -4.63 1.62
C THR A 246 5.98 -6.05 1.14
N VAL A 247 6.88 -6.93 1.58
CA VAL A 247 6.83 -8.37 1.37
C VAL A 247 7.09 -9.01 2.72
N LEU A 248 6.07 -9.68 3.26
CA LEU A 248 6.18 -10.48 4.49
C LEU A 248 5.85 -11.93 4.16
N GLY A 249 6.51 -12.87 4.79
CA GLY A 249 6.30 -14.29 4.58
C GLY A 249 6.75 -15.15 5.75
N PRO A 250 6.85 -16.47 5.54
CA PRO A 250 7.29 -17.38 6.59
C PRO A 250 8.70 -17.05 7.06
N GLY A 251 8.81 -16.51 8.27
CA GLY A 251 10.06 -16.08 8.88
C GLY A 251 10.08 -14.61 9.29
N SER A 252 9.22 -13.75 8.73
CA SER A 252 9.19 -12.32 9.08
C SER A 252 8.57 -12.09 10.46
N ASP A 253 7.38 -12.64 10.71
CA ASP A 253 6.71 -12.58 12.01
C ASP A 253 5.73 -13.75 12.24
N VAL A 254 5.01 -13.71 13.36
CA VAL A 254 4.04 -14.74 13.75
C VAL A 254 2.76 -14.75 12.92
N HIS A 255 2.39 -13.63 12.31
CA HIS A 255 1.19 -13.46 11.52
C HIS A 255 1.37 -13.95 10.08
N HIS A 256 2.60 -13.99 9.57
CA HIS A 256 2.91 -14.36 8.17
C HIS A 256 3.53 -15.77 8.01
N LYS A 257 3.29 -16.68 8.96
CA LYS A 257 3.90 -18.03 8.98
C LYS A 257 3.45 -18.95 7.84
N ASP A 258 2.29 -18.68 7.25
CA ASP A 258 1.62 -19.58 6.30
C ASP A 258 1.24 -18.95 4.96
N HIS A 259 1.57 -17.68 4.74
CA HIS A 259 1.30 -16.95 3.53
C HIS A 259 2.34 -15.87 3.25
N PHE A 260 2.36 -15.38 2.01
CA PHE A 260 3.05 -14.14 1.66
C PHE A 260 2.06 -13.00 1.66
N HIS A 261 2.41 -11.91 2.31
CA HIS A 261 1.72 -10.63 2.23
C HIS A 261 2.48 -9.69 1.29
N PHE A 262 1.77 -9.11 0.33
CA PHE A 262 2.33 -8.14 -0.61
C PHE A 262 1.52 -6.84 -0.57
N ASP A 263 2.16 -5.70 -0.35
CA ASP A 263 1.51 -4.38 -0.41
C ASP A 263 2.35 -3.28 -1.09
N LEU A 264 1.65 -2.18 -1.42
CA LEU A 264 2.24 -0.93 -1.94
C LEU A 264 2.12 0.23 -0.94
N ARG A 265 2.33 -0.03 0.36
CA ARG A 265 2.34 1.00 1.41
C ARG A 265 3.36 2.09 1.09
N THR A 266 2.86 3.32 0.97
CA THR A 266 3.70 4.50 0.83
C THR A 266 4.35 4.86 2.17
N ARG A 267 5.66 5.11 2.16
CA ARG A 267 6.47 5.55 3.31
C ARG A 267 7.16 6.87 2.96
N LYS A 268 7.55 7.63 3.98
CA LYS A 268 8.29 8.90 3.79
C LYS A 268 9.65 8.68 3.11
N THR A 269 10.29 7.56 3.40
CA THR A 269 11.53 7.13 2.76
C THR A 269 11.20 6.13 1.65
N ALA A 270 12.09 5.98 0.67
CA ALA A 270 11.99 4.96 -0.38
C ALA A 270 12.28 3.53 0.14
N TYR A 271 12.26 3.32 1.47
CA TYR A 271 12.53 2.04 2.11
C TYR A 271 11.47 1.00 1.72
N ARG A 272 11.95 -0.21 1.38
CA ARG A 272 11.12 -1.39 1.12
C ARG A 272 11.34 -2.39 2.26
N HIS A 273 10.24 -2.89 2.81
CA HIS A 273 10.26 -3.87 3.90
C HIS A 273 10.11 -5.27 3.32
N CYS A 274 11.11 -6.13 3.49
CA CYS A 274 11.30 -7.30 2.66
C CYS A 274 11.93 -8.44 3.46
N ASP A 275 11.10 -9.16 4.20
CA ASP A 275 11.56 -10.09 5.24
C ASP A 275 11.08 -11.52 5.04
#